data_AF-A0A1F9UAL9-F1
#
_entry.id   AF-A0A1F9UAL9-F1
#
_cell.length_a   1.000
_cell.length_b   1.000
_cell.length_c   1.000
_cell.angle_alpha   90.00
_cell.angle_beta   90.00
_cell.angle_gamma   90.00
#
_symmetry.space_group_name_H-M   'P 1'
#
loop_
_entity.id
_entity.type
_entity.pdbx_description
1 polymer ?
#
loop_
_entity_poly.entity_id
_entity_poly.type
_entity_poly.pdbx_seq_one_letter_code
_entity_poly.pdbx_strand_id
1 'polypeptide(L)'
;MKHLPLFLAAVLSVSLLHPGEAKPILTPEDRQAWVLCLKRVKMKPPCCGACAVITDADLKSLWNYLTAAPEKEPGVKSRELWDLHKDKLLEEFKRANPERYLTLYGNSRDKQPGGKK
;
A
#
# COMPACT_ATOMS: atom_id res chain seq x y z
N MET A 1 25.61 51.78 11.69
CA MET A 1 24.59 51.46 10.66
C MET A 1 24.53 49.94 10.52
N LYS A 2 23.33 49.40 10.35
CA LYS A 2 22.95 47.99 10.60
C LYS A 2 23.49 47.07 9.50
N HIS A 3 24.24 46.03 9.89
CA HIS A 3 24.59 44.92 8.99
C HIS A 3 23.53 43.83 9.12
N LEU A 4 22.82 43.53 8.04
CA LEU A 4 21.90 42.40 7.93
C LEU A 4 22.34 41.57 6.71
N PRO A 5 23.05 40.45 6.88
CA PRO A 5 23.24 39.52 5.77
C PRO A 5 21.94 38.75 5.55
N LEU A 6 21.29 39.00 4.41
CA LEU A 6 20.20 38.19 3.88
C LEU A 6 20.74 36.78 3.61
N PHE A 7 20.48 35.86 4.54
CA PHE A 7 20.54 34.43 4.28
C PHE A 7 19.40 34.09 3.32
N LEU A 8 19.71 33.97 2.01
CA LEU A 8 18.81 33.29 1.09
C LEU A 8 18.80 31.81 1.48
N ALA A 9 17.75 31.43 2.20
CA ALA A 9 17.44 30.04 2.49
C ALA A 9 17.28 29.30 1.17
N ALA A 10 18.24 28.43 0.86
CA ALA A 10 18.05 27.36 -0.09
C ALA A 10 16.93 26.47 0.46
N VAL A 11 15.71 26.68 -0.01
CA VAL A 11 14.62 25.72 0.15
C VAL A 11 14.99 24.54 -0.73
N LEU A 12 15.83 23.66 -0.19
CA LEU A 12 15.91 22.28 -0.62
C LEU A 12 14.51 21.71 -0.40
N SER A 13 13.69 21.76 -1.46
CA SER A 13 12.57 20.84 -1.63
C SER A 13 13.17 19.45 -1.66
N VAL A 14 13.39 18.89 -0.47
CA VAL A 14 13.56 17.46 -0.28
C VAL A 14 12.23 16.89 -0.77
N SER A 15 12.22 16.50 -2.04
CA SER A 15 11.28 15.51 -2.53
C SER A 15 11.40 14.35 -1.54
N LEU A 16 10.44 14.28 -0.62
CA LEU A 16 10.19 13.12 0.19
C LEU A 16 9.88 11.99 -0.80
N LEU A 17 10.95 11.34 -1.29
CA LEU A 17 10.93 9.91 -1.53
C LEU A 17 10.39 9.35 -0.22
N HIS A 18 9.08 9.14 -0.17
CA HIS A 18 8.51 8.21 0.78
C HIS A 18 9.28 6.93 0.49
N PRO A 19 10.10 6.42 1.42
CA PRO A 19 10.68 5.10 1.23
C PRO A 19 9.47 4.19 1.10
N GLY A 20 9.16 3.82 -0.15
CA GLY A 20 8.04 2.96 -0.46
C GLY A 20 8.23 1.73 0.40
N GLU A 21 7.24 1.41 1.23
CA GLU A 21 7.24 0.13 1.93
C GLU A 21 7.55 -0.93 0.89
N ALA A 22 8.71 -1.58 1.06
CA ALA A 22 9.18 -2.54 0.08
C ALA A 22 8.11 -3.62 -0.04
N LYS A 23 7.49 -3.72 -1.22
CA LYS A 23 6.39 -4.65 -1.43
C LYS A 23 6.91 -6.08 -1.20
N PRO A 24 6.22 -6.90 -0.39
CA PRO A 24 6.71 -8.25 -0.12
C PRO A 24 6.71 -9.10 -1.41
N ILE A 25 7.70 -9.98 -1.53
CA ILE A 25 7.77 -10.96 -2.60
C ILE A 25 6.78 -12.08 -2.26
N LEU A 26 5.75 -12.25 -3.11
CA LEU A 26 4.67 -13.20 -2.86
C LEU A 26 5.03 -14.62 -3.31
N THR A 27 4.96 -15.58 -2.39
CA THR A 27 5.03 -17.01 -2.72
C THR A 27 3.77 -17.47 -3.47
N PRO A 28 3.74 -18.66 -4.09
CA PRO A 28 2.53 -19.22 -4.69
C PRO A 28 1.35 -19.28 -3.71
N GLU A 29 1.60 -19.60 -2.45
CA GLU A 29 0.60 -19.64 -1.38
C GLU A 29 0.04 -18.24 -1.08
N ASP A 30 0.91 -17.22 -1.01
CA ASP A 30 0.46 -15.82 -0.84
C ASP A 30 -0.42 -15.37 -1.99
N ARG A 31 -0.03 -15.74 -3.21
CA ARG A 31 -0.77 -15.43 -4.43
C ARG A 31 -2.18 -16.01 -4.35
N GLN A 32 -2.31 -17.27 -3.95
CA GLN A 32 -3.62 -17.90 -3.80
C GLN A 32 -4.45 -17.22 -2.71
N ALA A 33 -3.85 -16.90 -1.55
CA ALA A 33 -4.51 -16.17 -0.48
C ALA A 33 -5.03 -14.80 -0.94
N TRP A 34 -4.23 -14.08 -1.72
CA TRP A 34 -4.60 -12.79 -2.30
C TRP A 34 -5.72 -12.90 -3.34
N VAL A 35 -5.70 -13.90 -4.22
CA VAL A 35 -6.80 -14.14 -5.18
C VAL A 35 -8.12 -14.35 -4.46
N LEU A 36 -8.14 -15.14 -3.38
CA LEU A 36 -9.34 -15.37 -2.59
C LEU A 36 -9.81 -14.11 -1.86
N CYS A 37 -8.86 -13.35 -1.29
CA CYS A 37 -9.14 -12.06 -0.64
C CYS A 37 -9.79 -11.07 -1.62
N LEU A 38 -9.18 -10.87 -2.78
CA LEU A 38 -9.68 -9.98 -3.84
C LEU A 38 -11.10 -10.35 -4.28
N LYS A 39 -11.37 -11.64 -4.51
CA LYS A 39 -12.72 -12.13 -4.83
C LYS A 39 -13.72 -11.81 -3.72
N ARG A 40 -13.34 -12.02 -2.46
CA ARG A 40 -14.21 -11.76 -1.31
C ARG A 40 -14.54 -10.29 -1.15
N VAL A 41 -13.55 -9.40 -1.32
CA VAL A 41 -13.77 -7.95 -1.22
C VAL A 41 -14.66 -7.44 -2.35
N LYS A 42 -14.52 -7.97 -3.57
CA LYS A 42 -15.43 -7.67 -4.70
C LYS A 42 -16.88 -8.07 -4.39
N MET A 43 -17.08 -9.27 -3.85
CA MET A 43 -18.43 -9.78 -3.56
C MET A 43 -19.10 -9.11 -2.35
N LYS A 44 -18.36 -8.34 -1.56
CA LYS A 44 -18.91 -7.62 -0.41
C LYS A 44 -19.75 -6.44 -0.91
N PRO A 45 -21.06 -6.40 -0.61
CA PRO A 45 -21.89 -5.28 -1.03
C PRO A 45 -21.37 -3.98 -0.41
N PRO A 46 -21.50 -2.84 -1.12
CA PRO A 46 -21.17 -1.55 -0.55
C PRO A 46 -22.08 -1.30 0.68
N CYS A 47 -21.52 -0.80 1.78
CA CYS A 47 -22.31 -0.53 2.97
C CYS A 47 -23.21 0.70 2.82
N CYS A 48 -22.95 1.55 1.82
CA CYS A 48 -23.79 2.68 1.43
C CYS A 48 -23.58 3.02 -0.06
N GLY A 49 -24.45 3.85 -0.63
CA GLY A 49 -24.35 4.28 -2.05
C GLY A 49 -23.11 5.10 -2.41
N ALA A 50 -22.31 5.53 -1.43
CA ALA A 50 -21.07 6.28 -1.66
C ALA A 50 -19.81 5.40 -1.70
N CYS A 51 -19.89 4.11 -1.33
CA CYS A 51 -18.73 3.24 -1.31
C CYS A 51 -18.33 2.82 -2.73
N ALA A 52 -17.04 2.96 -3.05
CA ALA A 52 -16.49 2.47 -4.30
C ALA A 52 -16.71 0.95 -4.46
N VAL A 53 -17.30 0.56 -5.58
CA VAL A 53 -17.51 -0.83 -5.98
C VAL A 53 -16.29 -1.29 -6.77
N ILE A 54 -15.72 -2.42 -6.38
CA ILE A 54 -14.57 -3.00 -7.08
C ILE A 54 -15.08 -3.77 -8.30
N THR A 55 -14.64 -3.37 -9.48
CA THR A 55 -14.96 -4.05 -10.75
C THR A 55 -13.97 -5.17 -11.06
N ASP A 56 -14.26 -6.00 -12.08
CA ASP A 56 -13.30 -6.99 -12.57
C ASP A 56 -12.03 -6.36 -13.16
N ALA A 57 -12.15 -5.18 -13.77
CA ALA A 57 -10.99 -4.43 -14.23
C ALA A 57 -10.11 -3.97 -13.06
N ASP A 58 -10.72 -3.53 -11.96
CA ASP A 58 -9.99 -3.12 -10.77
C ASP A 58 -9.29 -4.30 -10.11
N LEU A 59 -9.92 -5.48 -10.07
CA LEU A 59 -9.28 -6.71 -9.58
C LEU A 59 -8.01 -7.03 -10.38
N LYS A 60 -8.05 -6.91 -11.70
CA LYS A 60 -6.88 -7.13 -12.56
C LYS A 60 -5.77 -6.12 -12.24
N SER A 61 -6.11 -4.84 -12.07
CA SER A 61 -5.16 -3.79 -11.71
C SER A 61 -4.55 -3.99 -10.32
N LEU A 62 -5.37 -4.33 -9.32
CA LEU A 62 -4.92 -4.67 -7.96
C LEU A 62 -4.00 -5.89 -7.97
N TRP A 63 -4.33 -6.91 -8.77
CA TRP A 63 -3.47 -8.08 -8.94
C TRP A 63 -2.13 -7.72 -9.58
N ASN A 64 -2.15 -6.89 -10.62
CA ASN A 64 -0.93 -6.39 -11.25
C ASN A 64 -0.07 -5.60 -10.24
N TYR A 65 -0.68 -4.80 -9.36
CA TYR A 65 0.05 -4.13 -8.28
C TYR A 65 0.72 -5.15 -7.35
N LEU A 66 -0.05 -6.12 -6.83
CA LEU A 66 0.42 -7.15 -5.91
C LEU A 66 1.52 -8.03 -6.49
N THR A 67 1.53 -8.25 -7.80
CA THR A 67 2.49 -9.16 -8.46
C THR A 67 3.58 -8.48 -9.26
N ALA A 68 3.55 -7.16 -9.41
CA ALA A 68 4.65 -6.39 -10.01
C ALA A 68 6.00 -6.76 -9.38
N ALA A 69 7.04 -6.92 -10.19
CA ALA A 69 8.36 -7.19 -9.64
C ALA A 69 8.83 -5.95 -8.81
N PRO A 70 9.62 -6.13 -7.74
CA PRO A 70 10.09 -5.00 -6.92
C PRO A 70 10.79 -3.89 -7.72
N GLU A 71 11.50 -4.26 -8.79
CA GLU A 71 12.20 -3.38 -9.71
C GLU A 71 11.30 -2.71 -10.75
N LYS A 72 10.03 -3.14 -10.85
CA LYS A 72 9.07 -2.64 -11.82
C LYS A 72 7.96 -1.89 -11.12
N GLU A 73 7.93 -0.58 -11.34
CA GLU A 73 6.82 0.26 -10.90
C GLU A 73 5.48 -0.29 -11.42
N PRO A 74 4.48 -0.50 -10.54
CA PRO A 74 3.14 -0.83 -11.00
C PRO A 74 2.59 0.35 -11.81
N GLY A 75 1.78 0.05 -12.84
CA GLY A 75 1.16 1.10 -13.64
C GLY A 75 0.35 2.07 -12.76
N VAL A 76 0.29 3.35 -13.14
CA VAL A 76 -0.34 4.44 -12.35
C VAL A 76 -1.72 4.04 -11.82
N LYS A 77 -2.60 3.54 -12.69
CA LYS A 77 -3.94 3.05 -12.30
C LYS A 77 -3.90 1.95 -11.23
N SER A 78 -2.94 1.03 -11.31
CA SER A 78 -2.80 -0.06 -10.34
C SER A 78 -2.34 0.46 -8.97
N ARG A 79 -1.47 1.48 -8.95
CA ARG A 79 -1.04 2.16 -7.72
C ARG A 79 -2.17 2.94 -7.08
N GLU A 80 -2.89 3.75 -7.86
CA GLU A 80 -4.05 4.52 -7.37
C GLU A 80 -5.13 3.61 -6.77
N LEU A 81 -5.44 2.50 -7.45
CA LEU A 81 -6.41 1.52 -6.94
C LEU A 81 -5.92 0.83 -5.66
N TRP A 82 -4.63 0.53 -5.57
CA TRP A 82 -4.06 0.00 -4.33
C TRP A 82 -4.21 1.02 -3.21
N ASP A 83 -3.79 2.27 -3.40
CA ASP A 83 -3.88 3.30 -2.37
C ASP A 83 -5.31 3.57 -1.92
N LEU A 84 -6.28 3.49 -2.84
CA LEU A 84 -7.71 3.63 -2.55
C LEU A 84 -8.28 2.48 -1.71
N HIS A 85 -7.80 1.24 -1.90
CA HIS A 85 -8.39 0.03 -1.32
C HIS A 85 -7.51 -0.68 -0.30
N LYS A 86 -6.26 -0.25 -0.10
CA LYS A 86 -5.23 -0.97 0.67
C LYS A 86 -5.70 -1.35 2.06
N ASP A 87 -6.32 -0.43 2.80
CA ASP A 87 -6.65 -0.67 4.21
C ASP A 87 -7.71 -1.76 4.32
N LYS A 88 -8.76 -1.67 3.50
CA LYS A 88 -9.82 -2.69 3.39
C LYS A 88 -9.26 -4.05 2.94
N LEU A 89 -8.34 -4.05 1.98
CA LEU A 89 -7.70 -5.26 1.46
C LEU A 89 -6.80 -5.92 2.50
N LEU A 90 -5.99 -5.14 3.22
CA LEU A 90 -5.10 -5.60 4.28
C LEU A 90 -5.89 -6.09 5.50
N GLU A 91 -6.97 -5.41 5.89
CA GLU A 91 -7.87 -5.88 6.95
C GLU A 91 -8.52 -7.21 6.58
N GLU A 92 -9.05 -7.34 5.36
CA GLU A 92 -9.64 -8.59 4.90
C GLU A 92 -8.59 -9.69 4.82
N PHE A 93 -7.40 -9.39 4.30
CA PHE A 93 -6.31 -10.35 4.19
C PHE A 93 -5.84 -10.82 5.57
N LYS A 94 -5.68 -9.90 6.53
CA LYS A 94 -5.35 -10.20 7.92
C LYS A 94 -6.40 -11.07 8.59
N ARG A 95 -7.68 -10.76 8.39
CA ARG A 95 -8.79 -11.54 8.96
C ARG A 95 -8.84 -12.94 8.37
N ALA A 96 -8.60 -13.08 7.06
CA ALA A 96 -8.67 -14.34 6.35
C ALA A 96 -7.42 -15.22 6.52
N ASN A 97 -6.25 -14.59 6.64
CA ASN A 97 -4.93 -15.24 6.64
C ASN A 97 -4.01 -14.56 7.67
N PRO A 98 -4.31 -14.63 8.98
CA PRO A 98 -3.59 -13.87 10.01
C PRO A 98 -2.10 -14.22 10.07
N GLU A 99 -1.75 -15.51 9.95
CA GLU A 99 -0.35 -15.96 9.96
C GLU A 99 0.42 -15.42 8.75
N ARG A 100 -0.13 -15.54 7.54
CA ARG A 100 0.49 -15.00 6.32
C ARG A 100 0.62 -13.48 6.37
N TYR A 101 -0.38 -12.80 6.92
CA TYR A 101 -0.30 -11.35 7.12
C TYR A 101 0.87 -10.99 8.04
N LEU A 102 1.09 -11.71 9.14
CA LEU A 102 2.24 -11.50 10.01
C LEU A 102 3.56 -11.80 9.30
N THR A 103 3.63 -12.87 8.50
CA THR A 103 4.83 -13.18 7.70
C THR A 103 5.16 -12.06 6.69
N LEU A 104 4.16 -11.51 6.01
CA LEU A 104 4.35 -10.52 4.96
C LEU A 104 4.51 -9.09 5.48
N TYR A 105 3.82 -8.74 6.57
CA TYR A 105 3.66 -7.35 7.04
C TYR A 105 3.93 -7.16 8.53
N GLY A 106 4.14 -8.23 9.30
CA GLY A 106 4.32 -8.17 10.76
C GLY A 106 5.60 -7.49 11.22
N ASN A 107 6.64 -7.47 10.38
CA ASN A 107 7.94 -6.85 10.69
C ASN A 107 7.99 -5.34 10.41
N SER A 108 6.93 -4.74 9.86
CA SER A 108 6.88 -3.29 9.57
C SER A 108 6.74 -2.42 10.83
N ARG A 109 6.46 -3.02 12.00
CA ARG A 109 6.30 -2.31 13.28
C ARG A 109 7.61 -2.00 14.01
N ASP A 110 8.71 -2.67 13.68
CA ASP A 110 10.03 -2.44 14.33
C ASP A 110 10.89 -1.39 13.60
N LYS A 111 10.37 -0.75 12.54
CA LYS A 111 11.07 0.28 11.76
C LYS A 111 10.38 1.65 11.77
N GLN A 112 9.62 1.98 12.82
CA GLN A 112 9.31 3.40 13.10
C GLN A 112 10.34 3.96 14.09
N PRO A 113 11.27 4.84 13.67
CA PRO A 113 12.10 5.59 14.61
C PRO A 113 11.21 6.64 15.29
N GLY A 114 10.53 6.26 16.37
CA GLY A 114 9.63 7.21 17.05
C GLY A 114 8.82 6.71 18.24
N GLY A 115 8.89 5.44 18.61
CA GLY A 115 8.25 4.95 19.84
C GLY A 115 9.04 5.36 21.08
N LYS A 116 9.00 6.65 21.45
CA LYS A 116 9.41 7.08 22.79
C LYS A 116 8.37 6.58 23.79
N LYS A 117 8.85 5.73 24.71
CA LYS A 117 8.18 5.36 25.96
C LYS A 117 7.89 6.59 26.81
#